data_AF-F6W5D0-F1
#
_entry.id   AF-F6W5D0-F1
#
_cell.length_a   1.000
_cell.length_b   1.000
_cell.length_c   1.000
_cell.angle_alpha   90.00
_cell.angle_beta   90.00
_cell.angle_gamma   90.00
#
_symmetry.space_group_name_H-M   'P 1'
#
loop_
_entity.id
_entity.type
_entity.pdbx_description
1 polymer ?
#
loop_
_entity_poly.entity_id
_entity_poly.type
_entity_poly.pdbx_seq_one_letter_code
_entity_poly.pdbx_strand_id
1 'polypeptide(L)'
;MSVKEGAQRKWAALKEKLGPQDSDPTEANLESADPELCIRLLQMPSVVNYSGLRKRLEGSDGSWMVQFLEQSGLDLLLEALARLSGRGVARISDALLQLTCVSCVRAVMNSRQGIEYILSNQGYVRQLSQALDTSNVMVKKQVFELLAALCIYSPEGHALTLDALDHYKTVCSQQYRFSIVMNELSGSDNVPYVVTLLSVINAVILGPEDLRTRTQLRNEFIGLQLLDVLARLRDLEDADLLIQLEAFEEAKAEDEEELLRVSGGVDMSSHQEVFASLF
;
A
#
# COMPACT_ATOMS: atom_id res chain seq x y z
N MET A 1 -35.58 -45.95 22.64
CA MET A 1 -35.01 -44.70 22.07
C MET A 1 -33.64 -44.51 22.71
N SER A 2 -32.59 -44.59 21.91
CA SER A 2 -31.23 -44.86 22.39
C SER A 2 -30.57 -43.58 22.91
N VAL A 3 -29.85 -43.67 24.03
CA VAL A 3 -29.10 -42.57 24.66
C VAL A 3 -28.17 -41.84 23.68
N LYS A 4 -27.74 -42.52 22.61
CA LYS A 4 -26.95 -41.95 21.50
C LYS A 4 -27.69 -40.88 20.68
N GLU A 5 -29.01 -41.02 20.44
CA GLU A 5 -29.79 -40.02 19.68
C GLU A 5 -29.96 -38.71 20.47
N GLY A 6 -30.10 -38.81 21.79
CA GLY A 6 -30.18 -37.66 22.67
C GLY A 6 -28.85 -36.87 22.73
N ALA A 7 -27.72 -37.57 22.71
CA ALA A 7 -26.39 -36.95 22.67
C ALA A 7 -26.11 -36.24 21.34
N GLN A 8 -26.49 -36.84 20.21
CA GLN A 8 -26.32 -36.22 18.89
C GLN A 8 -27.21 -34.99 18.69
N ARG A 9 -28.46 -35.00 19.17
CA ARG A 9 -29.31 -33.81 19.15
C ARG A 9 -28.77 -32.68 20.02
N LYS A 10 -28.25 -33.01 21.21
CA LYS A 10 -27.59 -32.02 22.09
C LYS A 10 -26.31 -31.47 21.47
N TRP A 11 -25.51 -32.31 20.80
CA TRP A 11 -24.31 -31.88 20.08
C TRP A 11 -24.61 -31.00 18.86
N ALA A 12 -25.68 -31.30 18.12
CA ALA A 12 -26.16 -30.48 17.01
C ALA A 12 -26.65 -29.10 17.50
N ALA A 13 -27.44 -29.05 18.57
CA ALA A 13 -27.87 -27.79 19.19
C ALA A 13 -26.70 -26.99 19.79
N LEU A 14 -25.66 -27.66 20.30
CA LEU A 14 -24.45 -27.01 20.78
C LEU A 14 -23.63 -26.44 19.60
N LYS A 15 -23.51 -27.18 18.49
CA LYS A 15 -22.88 -26.69 17.25
C LYS A 15 -23.62 -25.51 16.63
N GLU A 16 -24.95 -25.46 16.73
CA GLU A 16 -25.77 -24.35 16.26
C GLU A 16 -25.57 -23.10 17.14
N LYS A 17 -25.36 -23.29 18.46
CA LYS A 17 -25.00 -22.21 19.40
C LYS A 17 -23.52 -21.82 19.39
N LEU A 18 -22.65 -22.69 18.87
CA LEU A 18 -21.21 -22.48 18.67
C LEU A 18 -20.86 -22.11 17.21
N GLY A 19 -21.87 -22.05 16.33
CA GLY A 19 -21.73 -21.35 15.05
C GLY A 19 -21.40 -19.89 15.33
N PRO A 20 -20.72 -19.18 14.41
CA PRO A 20 -20.19 -17.86 14.69
C PRO A 20 -21.33 -16.91 15.08
N GLN A 21 -21.49 -16.66 16.37
CA GLN A 21 -22.08 -15.43 16.87
C GLN A 21 -20.95 -14.39 16.93
N ASP A 22 -20.41 -14.03 15.76
CA ASP A 22 -19.40 -12.99 15.62
C ASP A 22 -20.07 -11.63 15.34
N SER A 23 -21.10 -11.27 16.11
CA SER A 23 -21.47 -9.86 16.19
C SER A 23 -20.66 -9.24 17.33
N ASP A 24 -19.45 -8.79 17.02
CA ASP A 24 -18.74 -7.86 17.90
C ASP A 24 -19.65 -6.62 18.08
N PRO A 25 -20.09 -6.29 19.31
CA PRO A 25 -20.98 -5.14 19.54
C PRO A 25 -20.35 -3.79 19.16
N THR A 26 -19.07 -3.78 18.77
CA THR A 26 -18.36 -2.59 18.28
C THR A 26 -18.44 -2.39 16.76
N GLU A 27 -19.14 -3.26 16.02
CA GLU A 27 -19.25 -3.18 14.56
C GLU A 27 -20.70 -3.09 14.05
N ALA A 28 -20.93 -2.30 13.00
CA ALA A 28 -22.22 -2.28 12.33
C ALA A 28 -22.43 -3.62 11.60
N ASN A 29 -23.55 -4.30 11.88
CA ASN A 29 -23.91 -5.51 11.13
C ASN A 29 -24.37 -5.13 9.72
N LEU A 30 -23.43 -5.18 8.77
CA LEU A 30 -23.65 -4.86 7.36
C LEU A 30 -23.52 -6.07 6.44
N GLU A 31 -23.47 -7.30 6.97
CA GLU A 31 -23.21 -8.52 6.17
C GLU A 31 -24.17 -8.67 4.96
N SER A 32 -25.43 -8.26 5.13
CA SER A 32 -26.46 -8.29 4.08
C SER A 32 -26.81 -6.91 3.51
N ALA A 33 -26.03 -5.87 3.82
CA ALA A 33 -26.29 -4.52 3.35
C ALA A 33 -26.08 -4.39 1.83
N ASP A 34 -26.95 -3.61 1.20
CA ASP A 34 -26.79 -3.18 -0.19
C ASP A 34 -25.75 -2.05 -0.30
N PRO A 35 -25.22 -1.77 -1.52
CA PRO A 35 -24.25 -0.71 -1.70
C PRO A 35 -24.79 0.68 -1.33
N GLU A 36 -26.07 0.95 -1.60
CA GLU A 36 -26.72 2.24 -1.29
C GLU A 36 -26.74 2.54 0.21
N LEU A 37 -27.05 1.54 1.06
CA LEU A 37 -26.98 1.70 2.51
C LEU A 37 -25.54 1.96 2.96
N CYS A 38 -24.57 1.22 2.41
CA CYS A 38 -23.16 1.39 2.72
C CYS A 38 -22.67 2.82 2.39
N ILE A 39 -23.08 3.37 1.25
CA ILE A 39 -22.75 4.72 0.80
C ILE A 39 -23.36 5.79 1.71
N ARG A 40 -24.60 5.61 2.16
CA ARG A 40 -25.22 6.51 3.15
C ARG A 40 -24.49 6.47 4.48
N LEU A 41 -24.01 5.30 4.90
CA LEU A 41 -23.22 5.16 6.12
C LEU A 41 -21.82 5.77 6.01
N LEU A 42 -21.20 5.77 4.82
CA LEU A 42 -19.93 6.47 4.55
C LEU A 42 -20.02 7.98 4.82
N GLN A 43 -21.19 8.58 4.57
CA GLN A 43 -21.45 10.00 4.85
C GLN A 43 -21.58 10.31 6.35
N MET A 44 -21.62 9.29 7.21
CA MET A 44 -21.61 9.42 8.67
C MET A 44 -20.35 8.75 9.25
N PRO A 45 -19.18 9.42 9.21
CA PRO A 45 -17.92 8.81 9.62
C PRO A 45 -17.93 8.36 11.08
N SER A 46 -17.79 7.05 11.29
CA SER A 46 -17.57 6.46 12.61
C SER A 46 -16.77 5.17 12.46
N VAL A 47 -16.03 4.79 13.50
CA VAL A 47 -15.26 3.53 13.51
C VAL A 47 -16.18 2.34 13.28
N VAL A 48 -17.37 2.37 13.88
CA VAL A 48 -18.40 1.32 13.77
C VAL A 48 -18.87 1.15 12.31
N ASN A 49 -19.15 2.26 11.62
CA ASN A 49 -19.59 2.23 10.22
C ASN A 49 -18.47 1.75 9.28
N TYR A 50 -17.24 2.25 9.44
CA TYR A 50 -16.12 1.79 8.62
C TYR A 50 -15.74 0.34 8.90
N SER A 51 -15.80 -0.14 10.15
CA SER A 51 -15.47 -1.55 10.44
C SER A 51 -16.50 -2.49 9.83
N GLY A 52 -17.80 -2.16 9.96
CA GLY A 52 -18.86 -2.92 9.30
C GLY A 52 -18.73 -2.88 7.77
N LEU A 53 -18.39 -1.73 7.20
CA LEU A 53 -18.19 -1.59 5.76
C LEU A 53 -17.00 -2.40 5.26
N ARG A 54 -15.87 -2.37 5.98
CA ARG A 54 -14.68 -3.18 5.65
C ARG A 54 -15.06 -4.66 5.52
N LYS A 55 -15.73 -5.22 6.53
CA LYS A 55 -16.19 -6.63 6.48
C LYS A 55 -17.10 -6.87 5.29
N ARG A 56 -18.02 -5.94 5.01
CA ARG A 56 -18.93 -6.06 3.87
C ARG A 56 -18.22 -6.01 2.52
N LEU A 57 -17.15 -5.21 2.39
CA LEU A 57 -16.28 -5.15 1.21
C LEU A 57 -15.49 -6.45 1.04
N GLU A 58 -14.89 -6.96 2.12
CA GLU A 58 -14.11 -8.20 2.12
C GLU A 58 -14.95 -9.44 1.76
N GLY A 59 -16.21 -9.48 2.20
CA GLY A 59 -17.16 -10.56 1.89
C GLY A 59 -17.99 -10.34 0.63
N SER A 60 -17.78 -9.25 -0.11
CA SER A 60 -18.58 -8.93 -1.29
C SER A 60 -18.24 -9.79 -2.51
N ASP A 61 -19.24 -10.01 -3.38
CA ASP A 61 -18.99 -10.53 -4.72
C ASP A 61 -18.64 -9.40 -5.70
N GLY A 62 -18.17 -9.78 -6.89
CA GLY A 62 -17.78 -8.81 -7.91
C GLY A 62 -18.92 -7.92 -8.40
N SER A 63 -20.16 -8.41 -8.41
CA SER A 63 -21.34 -7.63 -8.83
C SER A 63 -21.63 -6.51 -7.83
N TRP A 64 -21.61 -6.85 -6.53
CA TRP A 64 -21.78 -5.88 -5.46
C TRP A 64 -20.65 -4.84 -5.45
N MET A 65 -19.40 -5.27 -5.65
CA MET A 65 -18.25 -4.36 -5.72
C MET A 65 -18.40 -3.36 -6.87
N VAL A 66 -18.78 -3.81 -8.06
CA VAL A 66 -19.03 -2.91 -9.21
C VAL A 66 -20.12 -1.90 -8.88
N GLN A 67 -21.24 -2.32 -8.30
CA GLN A 67 -22.32 -1.40 -7.91
C GLN A 67 -21.86 -0.38 -6.86
N PHE A 68 -21.04 -0.78 -5.89
CA PHE A 68 -20.47 0.14 -4.91
C PHE A 68 -19.56 1.19 -5.56
N LEU A 69 -18.73 0.78 -6.52
CA LEU A 69 -17.84 1.67 -7.26
C LEU A 69 -18.62 2.62 -8.18
N GLU A 70 -19.62 2.12 -8.92
CA GLU A 70 -20.47 2.92 -9.82
C GLU A 70 -21.29 3.99 -9.08
N GLN A 71 -21.58 3.76 -7.79
CA GLN A 71 -22.26 4.72 -6.92
C GLN A 71 -21.29 5.62 -6.12
N SER A 72 -20.04 5.76 -6.59
CA SER A 72 -19.03 6.63 -6.00
C SER A 72 -18.60 6.26 -4.57
N GLY A 73 -18.70 4.98 -4.20
CA GLY A 73 -18.29 4.50 -2.88
C GLY A 73 -16.79 4.70 -2.62
N LEU A 74 -15.94 4.52 -3.63
CA LEU A 74 -14.50 4.75 -3.53
C LEU A 74 -14.17 6.25 -3.42
N ASP A 75 -14.82 7.11 -4.19
CA ASP A 75 -14.64 8.57 -4.11
C ASP A 75 -14.88 9.07 -2.69
N LEU A 76 -15.98 8.63 -2.06
CA LEU A 76 -16.32 8.98 -0.69
C LEU A 76 -15.30 8.48 0.34
N LEU A 77 -14.73 7.28 0.13
CA LEU A 77 -13.68 6.75 0.98
C LEU A 77 -12.39 7.56 0.88
N LEU A 78 -11.96 7.91 -0.34
CA LEU A 78 -10.75 8.70 -0.57
C LEU A 78 -10.92 10.15 -0.10
N GLU A 79 -12.09 10.76 -0.30
CA GLU A 79 -12.41 12.09 0.24
C GLU A 79 -12.42 12.07 1.77
N ALA A 80 -13.03 11.05 2.38
CA ALA A 80 -13.01 10.90 3.83
C ALA A 80 -11.58 10.77 4.36
N LEU A 81 -10.75 9.96 3.70
CA LEU A 81 -9.36 9.79 4.07
C LEU A 81 -8.57 11.11 3.96
N ALA A 82 -8.70 11.84 2.86
CA ALA A 82 -8.03 13.13 2.67
C ALA A 82 -8.45 14.16 3.74
N ARG A 83 -9.74 14.25 4.06
CA ARG A 83 -10.24 15.13 5.13
C ARG A 83 -9.70 14.77 6.50
N LEU A 84 -9.45 13.48 6.74
CA LEU A 84 -8.90 13.02 8.00
C LEU A 84 -7.38 13.24 8.07
N SER A 85 -6.62 13.05 6.99
CA SER A 85 -5.16 13.24 6.98
C SER A 85 -4.74 14.68 7.23
N GLY A 86 -5.40 15.67 6.60
CA GLY A 86 -5.08 17.10 6.76
C GLY A 86 -5.45 17.70 8.13
N ARG A 87 -6.12 16.94 9.00
CA ARG A 87 -6.37 17.32 10.40
C ARG A 87 -5.36 16.57 11.25
N GLY A 88 -4.45 17.29 11.91
CA GLY A 88 -3.56 16.69 12.89
C GLY A 88 -4.35 15.78 13.85
N VAL A 89 -3.80 14.61 14.17
CA VAL A 89 -4.49 13.61 14.99
C VAL A 89 -4.60 14.13 16.44
N ALA A 90 -5.72 14.78 16.75
CA ALA A 90 -5.94 15.39 18.06
C ALA A 90 -6.42 14.38 19.12
N ARG A 91 -7.03 13.27 18.68
CA ARG A 91 -7.62 12.25 19.55
C ARG A 91 -7.32 10.84 19.03
N ILE A 92 -7.27 9.87 19.95
CA ILE A 92 -7.15 8.44 19.64
C ILE A 92 -8.28 7.97 18.71
N SER A 93 -9.51 8.50 18.90
CA SER A 93 -10.65 8.21 18.05
C SER A 93 -10.41 8.58 16.58
N ASP A 94 -9.69 9.68 16.33
CA ASP A 94 -9.41 10.16 14.99
C ASP A 94 -8.36 9.28 14.30
N ALA A 95 -7.36 8.82 15.07
CA ALA A 95 -6.36 7.85 14.60
C ALA A 95 -7.01 6.53 14.20
N LEU A 96 -7.93 6.01 15.03
CA LEU A 96 -8.67 4.78 14.75
C LEU A 96 -9.57 4.95 13.53
N LEU A 97 -10.29 6.07 13.43
CA LEU A 97 -11.16 6.36 12.30
C LEU A 97 -10.39 6.42 10.98
N GLN A 98 -9.22 7.08 10.96
CA GLN A 98 -8.32 7.08 9.81
C GLN A 98 -7.88 5.66 9.43
N LEU A 99 -7.45 4.88 10.41
CA LEU A 99 -6.95 3.53 10.19
C LEU A 99 -8.03 2.62 9.59
N THR A 100 -9.24 2.65 10.14
CA THR A 100 -10.37 1.86 9.62
C THR A 100 -10.80 2.32 8.23
N CYS A 101 -10.75 3.64 7.95
CA CYS A 101 -11.03 4.17 6.62
C CYS A 101 -10.05 3.64 5.57
N VAL A 102 -8.73 3.65 5.85
CA VAL A 102 -7.73 3.08 4.93
C VAL A 102 -7.92 1.58 4.75
N SER A 103 -8.30 0.86 5.80
CA SER A 103 -8.61 -0.57 5.68
C SER A 103 -9.81 -0.84 4.77
N CYS A 104 -10.78 0.07 4.66
CA CYS A 104 -11.84 -0.04 3.65
C CYS A 104 -11.31 0.11 2.23
N VAL A 105 -10.41 1.08 2.00
CA VAL A 105 -9.75 1.26 0.69
C VAL A 105 -8.93 0.02 0.32
N ARG A 106 -8.21 -0.56 1.29
CA ARG A 106 -7.51 -1.84 1.12
C ARG A 106 -8.46 -2.97 0.72
N ALA A 107 -9.62 -3.09 1.39
CA ALA A 107 -10.60 -4.11 1.05
C ALA A 107 -11.10 -3.96 -0.39
N VAL A 108 -11.31 -2.73 -0.88
CA VAL A 108 -11.62 -2.47 -2.30
C VAL A 108 -10.48 -2.95 -3.20
N MET A 109 -9.23 -2.54 -2.93
CA MET A 109 -8.05 -2.90 -3.73
C MET A 109 -7.74 -4.39 -3.76
N ASN A 110 -8.13 -5.14 -2.72
CA ASN A 110 -7.97 -6.59 -2.67
C ASN A 110 -8.95 -7.34 -3.59
N SER A 111 -9.95 -6.66 -4.15
CA SER A 111 -10.83 -7.21 -5.18
C SER A 111 -10.31 -6.87 -6.58
N ARG A 112 -10.44 -7.81 -7.52
CA ARG A 112 -10.04 -7.59 -8.92
C ARG A 112 -10.75 -6.39 -9.52
N GLN A 113 -12.06 -6.26 -9.29
CA GLN A 113 -12.87 -5.15 -9.79
C GLN A 113 -12.40 -3.82 -9.20
N GLY A 114 -12.07 -3.78 -7.91
CA GLY A 114 -11.61 -2.56 -7.24
C GLY A 114 -10.24 -2.09 -7.71
N ILE A 115 -9.26 -2.98 -7.87
CA ILE A 115 -7.94 -2.59 -8.40
C ILE A 115 -8.01 -2.15 -9.86
N GLU A 116 -8.75 -2.86 -10.72
CA GLU A 116 -8.96 -2.46 -12.12
C GLU A 116 -9.66 -1.09 -12.21
N TYR A 117 -10.62 -0.82 -11.32
CA TYR A 117 -11.31 0.47 -11.26
C TYR A 117 -10.36 1.61 -10.82
N ILE A 118 -9.50 1.37 -9.84
CA ILE A 118 -8.49 2.36 -9.40
C ILE A 118 -7.51 2.68 -10.53
N LEU A 119 -7.05 1.66 -11.26
CA LEU A 119 -6.13 1.84 -12.39
C LEU A 119 -6.76 2.58 -13.57
N SER A 120 -8.09 2.57 -13.69
CA SER A 120 -8.80 3.29 -14.76
C SER A 120 -8.77 4.82 -14.61
N ASN A 121 -8.39 5.34 -13.45
CA ASN A 121 -8.37 6.78 -13.18
C ASN A 121 -7.20 7.20 -12.30
N GLN A 122 -6.25 7.93 -12.89
CA GLN A 122 -5.07 8.47 -12.20
C GLN A 122 -5.41 9.32 -10.95
N GLY A 123 -6.59 9.93 -10.92
CA GLY A 123 -7.05 10.75 -9.79
C GLY A 123 -7.12 9.96 -8.48
N TYR A 124 -7.50 8.68 -8.53
CA TYR A 124 -7.62 7.86 -7.32
C TYR A 124 -6.26 7.55 -6.69
N VAL A 125 -5.24 7.25 -7.50
CA VAL A 125 -3.88 6.99 -6.99
C VAL A 125 -3.24 8.26 -6.43
N ARG A 126 -3.49 9.42 -7.06
CA ARG A 126 -3.10 10.74 -6.52
C ARG A 126 -3.79 11.07 -5.20
N GLN A 127 -5.09 10.80 -5.07
CA GLN A 127 -5.80 10.99 -3.80
C GLN A 127 -5.31 10.04 -2.72
N LEU A 128 -5.00 8.79 -3.09
CA LEU A 128 -4.39 7.83 -2.17
C LEU A 128 -3.02 8.31 -1.68
N SER A 129 -2.17 8.86 -2.55
CA SER A 129 -0.86 9.38 -2.12
C SER A 129 -0.98 10.61 -1.20
N GLN A 130 -2.00 11.46 -1.39
CA GLN A 130 -2.27 12.58 -0.46
C GLN A 130 -2.56 12.11 0.97
N ALA A 131 -3.05 10.88 1.16
CA ALA A 131 -3.27 10.33 2.49
C ALA A 131 -1.99 10.13 3.31
N LEU A 132 -0.80 10.18 2.66
CA LEU A 132 0.51 10.16 3.32
C LEU A 132 0.75 11.42 4.18
N ASP A 133 0.03 12.52 3.93
CA ASP A 133 0.09 13.75 4.71
C ASP A 133 -0.70 13.63 6.03
N THR A 134 -0.35 12.63 6.83
CA THR A 134 -0.87 12.39 8.18
C THR A 134 0.29 12.15 9.13
N SER A 135 0.11 12.41 10.43
CA SER A 135 1.08 12.02 11.44
C SER A 135 0.96 10.54 11.86
N ASN A 136 -0.06 9.82 11.37
CA ASN A 136 -0.32 8.44 11.74
C ASN A 136 0.53 7.47 10.91
N VAL A 137 1.62 6.96 11.50
CA VAL A 137 2.55 6.02 10.88
C VAL A 137 1.86 4.75 10.38
N MET A 138 0.84 4.24 11.09
CA MET A 138 0.12 3.02 10.68
C MET A 138 -0.71 3.26 9.41
N VAL A 139 -1.26 4.47 9.25
CA VAL A 139 -1.95 4.88 8.04
C VAL A 139 -0.96 5.01 6.89
N LYS A 140 0.17 5.69 7.09
CA LYS A 140 1.23 5.77 6.07
C LYS A 140 1.71 4.40 5.64
N LYS A 141 1.96 3.47 6.59
CA LYS A 141 2.31 2.08 6.30
C LYS A 141 1.30 1.43 5.37
N GLN A 142 0.01 1.53 5.70
CA GLN A 142 -1.02 0.94 4.85
C GLN A 142 -1.07 1.58 3.46
N VAL A 143 -0.95 2.90 3.34
CA VAL A 143 -0.94 3.59 2.05
C VAL A 143 0.28 3.19 1.21
N PHE A 144 1.46 3.09 1.82
CA PHE A 144 2.67 2.62 1.15
C PHE A 144 2.54 1.18 0.65
N GLU A 145 1.99 0.26 1.46
CA GLU A 145 1.71 -1.11 1.00
C GLU A 145 0.77 -1.14 -0.22
N LEU A 146 -0.25 -0.27 -0.25
CA LEU A 146 -1.17 -0.17 -1.38
C LEU A 146 -0.47 0.37 -2.64
N LEU A 147 0.39 1.37 -2.52
CA LEU A 147 1.19 1.90 -3.63
C LEU A 147 2.17 0.85 -4.18
N ALA A 148 2.83 0.11 -3.30
CA ALA A 148 3.71 -1.00 -3.69
C ALA A 148 2.92 -2.11 -4.40
N ALA A 149 1.73 -2.46 -3.91
CA ALA A 149 0.86 -3.42 -4.56
C ALA A 149 0.45 -2.98 -5.98
N LEU A 150 0.18 -1.69 -6.20
CA LEU A 150 -0.09 -1.16 -7.55
C LEU A 150 1.12 -1.31 -8.46
N CYS A 151 2.33 -1.01 -7.97
CA CYS A 151 3.56 -1.20 -8.74
C CYS A 151 3.77 -2.66 -9.17
N ILE A 152 3.49 -3.61 -8.28
CA ILE A 152 3.66 -5.05 -8.54
C ILE A 152 2.54 -5.60 -9.44
N TYR A 153 1.33 -5.05 -9.32
CA TYR A 153 0.17 -5.58 -10.03
C TYR A 153 0.27 -5.41 -11.55
N SER A 154 0.69 -4.24 -12.03
CA SER A 154 0.87 -4.00 -13.47
C SER A 154 1.79 -2.81 -13.79
N PRO A 155 2.33 -2.73 -15.02
CA PRO A 155 3.09 -1.56 -15.48
C PRO A 155 2.31 -0.25 -15.42
N GLU A 156 1.00 -0.28 -15.67
CA GLU A 156 0.13 0.88 -15.51
C GLU A 156 0.04 1.33 -14.05
N GLY A 157 -0.10 0.38 -13.12
CA GLY A 157 -0.10 0.67 -11.68
C GLY A 157 1.21 1.27 -11.21
N HIS A 158 2.35 0.77 -11.71
CA HIS A 158 3.66 1.36 -11.47
C HIS A 158 3.76 2.81 -11.97
N ALA A 159 3.34 3.07 -13.22
CA ALA A 159 3.35 4.40 -13.80
C ALA A 159 2.45 5.38 -13.02
N LEU A 160 1.26 4.94 -12.61
CA LEU A 160 0.34 5.73 -11.79
C LEU A 160 0.89 6.02 -10.39
N THR A 161 1.60 5.08 -9.77
CA THR A 161 2.29 5.32 -8.48
C THR A 161 3.37 6.37 -8.62
N LEU A 162 4.19 6.31 -9.69
CA LEU A 162 5.21 7.33 -9.96
C LEU A 162 4.60 8.72 -10.19
N ASP A 163 3.52 8.79 -10.97
CA ASP A 163 2.76 10.03 -11.20
C ASP A 163 2.17 10.57 -9.88
N ALA A 164 1.62 9.71 -9.03
CA ALA A 164 1.05 10.09 -7.76
C ALA A 164 2.08 10.62 -6.75
N LEU A 165 3.30 10.08 -6.76
CA LEU A 165 4.42 10.58 -5.94
C LEU A 165 4.97 11.91 -6.47
N ASP A 166 5.03 12.10 -7.79
CA ASP A 166 5.41 13.38 -8.37
C ASP A 166 4.36 14.48 -8.15
N HIS A 167 3.08 14.09 -8.19
CA HIS A 167 1.98 14.97 -7.79
C HIS A 167 2.07 15.33 -6.31
N TYR A 168 2.31 14.35 -5.43
CA TYR A 168 2.49 14.58 -3.99
C TYR A 168 3.63 15.56 -3.71
N LYS A 169 4.76 15.43 -4.41
CA LYS A 169 5.87 16.39 -4.32
C LYS A 169 5.40 17.82 -4.55
N THR A 170 4.60 18.03 -5.58
CA THR A 170 4.11 19.36 -5.94
C THR A 170 3.13 19.91 -4.90
N VAL A 171 2.18 19.08 -4.44
CA VAL A 171 1.15 19.49 -3.47
C VAL A 171 1.74 19.76 -2.09
N CYS A 172 2.64 18.88 -1.62
CA CYS A 172 3.25 18.97 -0.30
C CYS A 172 4.60 19.72 -0.31
N SER A 173 4.92 20.42 -1.40
CA SER A 173 6.13 21.24 -1.56
C SER A 173 7.43 20.49 -1.20
N GLN A 174 7.52 19.22 -1.57
CA GLN A 174 8.74 18.43 -1.39
C GLN A 174 9.76 18.78 -2.47
N GLN A 175 11.04 18.58 -2.18
CA GLN A 175 12.11 18.85 -3.13
C GLN A 175 12.14 17.81 -4.26
N TYR A 176 11.91 16.53 -3.94
CA TYR A 176 11.93 15.42 -4.89
C TYR A 176 10.73 14.50 -4.68
N ARG A 177 10.34 13.75 -5.73
CA ARG A 177 9.18 12.83 -5.69
C ARG A 177 9.32 11.70 -4.67
N PHE A 178 10.56 11.29 -4.41
CA PHE A 178 10.87 10.24 -3.43
C PHE A 178 11.24 10.78 -2.04
N SER A 179 11.21 12.11 -1.82
CA SER A 179 11.54 12.69 -0.52
C SER A 179 10.66 12.14 0.60
N ILE A 180 9.37 11.92 0.37
CA ILE A 180 8.47 11.38 1.41
C ILE A 180 8.92 9.99 1.87
N VAL A 181 9.22 9.07 0.95
CA VAL A 181 9.67 7.71 1.29
C VAL A 181 11.00 7.76 2.03
N MET A 182 11.94 8.58 1.53
CA MET A 182 13.29 8.68 2.11
C MET A 182 13.31 9.34 3.50
N ASN A 183 12.44 10.34 3.73
CA ASN A 183 12.30 10.98 5.03
C ASN A 183 11.75 10.02 6.07
N GLU A 184 10.71 9.25 5.73
CA GLU A 184 10.15 8.24 6.64
C GLU A 184 11.14 7.10 6.90
N LEU A 185 11.86 6.62 5.86
CA LEU A 185 12.83 5.53 5.98
C LEU A 185 14.01 5.93 6.88
N SER A 186 14.48 7.17 6.76
CA SER A 186 15.61 7.67 7.54
C SER A 186 15.23 8.04 8.98
N GLY A 187 13.96 8.39 9.21
CA GLY A 187 13.47 8.92 10.49
C GLY A 187 12.77 7.91 11.40
N SER A 188 12.55 6.67 10.94
CA SER A 188 11.82 5.64 11.68
C SER A 188 12.74 4.55 12.22
N ASP A 189 12.54 4.17 13.48
CA ASP A 189 13.11 3.01 14.16
C ASP A 189 12.14 1.81 14.22
N ASN A 190 10.90 2.00 13.76
CA ASN A 190 9.89 0.94 13.68
C ASN A 190 10.22 -0.03 12.54
N VAL A 191 10.83 -1.16 12.87
CA VAL A 191 11.29 -2.18 11.92
C VAL A 191 10.20 -2.64 10.93
N PRO A 192 9.00 -3.08 11.34
CA PRO A 192 7.92 -3.41 10.41
C PRO A 192 7.56 -2.29 9.43
N TYR A 193 7.68 -1.03 9.82
CA TYR A 193 7.42 0.10 8.94
C TYR A 193 8.58 0.33 7.96
N VAL A 194 9.82 0.24 8.44
CA VAL A 194 11.03 0.32 7.61
C VAL A 194 11.04 -0.77 6.53
N VAL A 195 10.68 -2.01 6.88
CA VAL A 195 10.52 -3.11 5.92
C VAL A 195 9.55 -2.71 4.81
N THR A 196 8.36 -2.21 5.16
CA THR A 196 7.37 -1.73 4.18
C THR A 196 7.94 -0.63 3.28
N LEU A 197 8.65 0.34 3.84
CA LEU A 197 9.23 1.45 3.07
C LEU A 197 10.29 0.93 2.06
N LEU A 198 11.14 0.00 2.49
CA LEU A 198 12.12 -0.61 1.59
C LEU A 198 11.44 -1.50 0.53
N SER A 199 10.37 -2.22 0.88
CA SER A 199 9.55 -2.95 -0.10
C SER A 199 8.95 -2.01 -1.16
N VAL A 200 8.55 -0.79 -0.80
CA VAL A 200 8.05 0.20 -1.77
C VAL A 200 9.17 0.66 -2.70
N ILE A 201 10.36 0.94 -2.16
CA ILE A 201 11.53 1.31 -2.96
C ILE A 201 11.85 0.19 -3.96
N ASN A 202 11.87 -1.06 -3.49
CA ASN A 202 12.10 -2.22 -4.34
C ASN A 202 11.00 -2.37 -5.40
N ALA A 203 9.72 -2.25 -5.05
CA ALA A 203 8.63 -2.31 -6.01
C ALA A 203 8.72 -1.21 -7.08
N VAL A 204 9.19 -0.01 -6.73
CA VAL A 204 9.40 1.09 -7.67
C VAL A 204 10.61 0.84 -8.58
N ILE A 205 11.73 0.38 -8.04
CA ILE A 205 12.98 0.21 -8.81
C ILE A 205 12.96 -1.05 -9.67
N LEU A 206 12.49 -2.17 -9.11
CA LEU A 206 12.50 -3.48 -9.78
C LEU A 206 11.26 -3.71 -10.66
N GLY A 207 10.23 -2.88 -10.53
CA GLY A 207 9.00 -3.01 -11.33
C GLY A 207 9.19 -2.90 -12.85
N PRO A 208 10.00 -1.97 -13.38
CA PRO A 208 10.24 -1.86 -14.82
C PRO A 208 11.18 -2.94 -15.38
N GLU A 209 10.83 -3.47 -16.56
CA GLU A 209 11.69 -4.39 -17.32
C GLU A 209 12.89 -3.69 -17.99
N ASP A 210 12.73 -2.40 -18.32
CA ASP A 210 13.76 -1.62 -19.00
C ASP A 210 14.90 -1.23 -18.04
N LEU A 211 16.10 -1.74 -18.31
CA LEU A 211 17.31 -1.49 -17.54
C LEU A 211 17.55 0.00 -17.32
N ARG A 212 17.42 0.83 -18.38
CA ARG A 212 17.66 2.27 -18.27
C ARG A 212 16.71 2.93 -17.28
N THR A 213 15.45 2.55 -17.30
CA THR A 213 14.43 3.03 -16.36
C THR A 213 14.76 2.61 -14.93
N ARG A 214 15.13 1.34 -14.70
CA ARG A 214 15.57 0.86 -13.38
C ARG A 214 16.78 1.63 -12.87
N THR A 215 17.80 1.82 -13.71
CA THR A 215 19.00 2.59 -13.38
C THR A 215 18.66 4.04 -13.01
N GLN A 216 17.80 4.71 -13.77
CA GLN A 216 17.38 6.08 -13.49
C GLN A 216 16.65 6.20 -12.15
N LEU A 217 15.66 5.33 -11.90
CA LEU A 217 14.92 5.31 -10.65
C LEU A 217 15.83 5.04 -9.45
N ARG A 218 16.72 4.05 -9.57
CA ARG A 218 17.71 3.74 -8.53
C ARG A 218 18.62 4.94 -8.26
N ASN A 219 19.10 5.61 -9.30
CA ASN A 219 19.97 6.78 -9.15
C ASN A 219 19.26 7.97 -8.49
N GLU A 220 17.95 8.16 -8.71
CA GLU A 220 17.17 9.15 -7.96
C GLU A 220 17.17 8.87 -6.45
N PHE A 221 16.97 7.61 -6.05
CA PHE A 221 17.06 7.22 -4.63
C PHE A 221 18.48 7.32 -4.07
N ILE A 222 19.50 6.88 -4.82
CA ILE A 222 20.91 7.01 -4.42
C ILE A 222 21.27 8.48 -4.21
N GLY A 223 20.79 9.38 -5.09
CA GLY A 223 20.96 10.83 -4.94
C GLY A 223 20.34 11.39 -3.65
N LEU A 224 19.35 10.69 -3.09
CA LEU A 224 18.74 10.97 -1.77
C LEU A 224 19.42 10.20 -0.63
N GLN A 225 20.67 9.77 -0.82
CA GLN A 225 21.50 9.06 0.18
C GLN A 225 20.96 7.67 0.57
N LEU A 226 20.22 6.99 -0.33
CA LEU A 226 19.68 5.66 -0.03
C LEU A 226 20.76 4.68 0.46
N LEU A 227 21.93 4.63 -0.18
CA LEU A 227 22.98 3.66 0.19
C LEU A 227 23.45 3.83 1.64
N ASP A 228 23.59 5.07 2.11
CA ASP A 228 23.96 5.36 3.51
C ASP A 228 22.85 4.94 4.49
N VAL A 229 21.59 5.05 4.08
CA VAL A 229 20.45 4.56 4.87
C VAL A 229 20.49 3.04 4.94
N LEU A 230 20.63 2.34 3.80
CA LEU A 230 20.67 0.88 3.75
C LEU A 230 21.81 0.30 4.61
N ALA A 231 22.99 0.94 4.59
CA ALA A 231 24.11 0.53 5.43
C ALA A 231 23.76 0.55 6.93
N ARG A 232 23.04 1.58 7.40
CA ARG A 232 22.58 1.66 8.80
C ARG A 232 21.46 0.67 9.11
N LEU A 233 20.57 0.40 8.16
CA LEU A 233 19.45 -0.52 8.37
C LEU A 233 19.90 -1.97 8.57
N ARG A 234 21.07 -2.36 8.04
CA ARG A 234 21.66 -3.69 8.27
C ARG A 234 21.88 -4.00 9.75
N ASP A 235 22.14 -2.99 10.57
CA ASP A 235 22.39 -3.15 12.01
C ASP A 235 21.14 -3.57 12.80
N LEU A 236 19.95 -3.56 12.18
CA LEU A 236 18.69 -3.95 12.82
C LEU A 236 18.47 -5.47 12.87
N GLU A 237 19.25 -6.26 12.12
CA GLU A 237 19.26 -7.74 12.12
C GLU A 237 17.90 -8.43 11.95
N ASP A 238 16.91 -7.74 11.36
CA ASP A 238 15.58 -8.28 11.11
C ASP A 238 15.54 -9.09 9.81
N ALA A 239 14.92 -10.28 9.85
CA ALA A 239 14.94 -11.21 8.72
C ALA A 239 14.22 -10.67 7.48
N ASP A 240 13.05 -10.05 7.65
CA ASP A 240 12.28 -9.52 6.53
C ASP A 240 12.99 -8.30 5.93
N LEU A 241 13.62 -7.48 6.78
CA LEU A 241 14.44 -6.35 6.34
C LEU A 241 15.67 -6.80 5.56
N LEU A 242 16.39 -7.82 6.03
CA LEU A 242 17.56 -8.36 5.35
C LEU A 242 17.21 -8.90 3.97
N ILE A 243 16.07 -9.59 3.82
CA ILE A 243 15.57 -10.04 2.51
C ILE A 243 15.38 -8.85 1.56
N GLN A 244 14.82 -7.74 2.03
CA GLN A 244 14.61 -6.56 1.20
C GLN A 244 15.93 -5.85 0.83
N LEU A 245 16.92 -5.85 1.74
CA LEU A 245 18.26 -5.32 1.49
C LEU A 245 19.00 -6.16 0.45
N GLU A 246 18.99 -7.49 0.61
CA GLU A 246 19.59 -8.44 -0.32
C GLU A 246 18.96 -8.30 -1.71
N ALA A 247 17.63 -8.25 -1.81
CA ALA A 247 16.94 -8.07 -3.08
C ALA A 247 17.35 -6.77 -3.81
N PHE A 248 17.55 -5.67 -3.07
CA PHE A 248 18.03 -4.42 -3.65
C PHE A 248 19.47 -4.55 -4.19
N GLU A 249 20.34 -5.20 -3.42
CA GLU A 249 21.76 -5.36 -3.73
C GLU A 249 22.00 -6.29 -4.91
N GLU A 250 21.33 -7.44 -4.92
CA GLU A 250 21.37 -8.40 -6.03
C GLU A 250 20.88 -7.75 -7.32
N ALA A 251 19.71 -7.10 -7.30
CA ALA A 251 19.17 -6.43 -8.48
C ALA A 251 20.06 -5.26 -8.95
N LYS A 252 20.74 -4.56 -8.04
CA LYS A 252 21.70 -3.52 -8.41
C LYS A 252 22.93 -4.13 -9.11
N ALA A 253 23.46 -5.23 -8.59
CA ALA A 253 24.62 -5.92 -9.18
C ALA A 253 24.30 -6.51 -10.55
N GLU A 254 23.12 -7.11 -10.71
CA GLU A 254 22.61 -7.62 -11.99
C GLU A 254 22.48 -6.50 -13.03
N ASP A 255 21.88 -5.36 -12.66
CA ASP A 255 21.75 -4.20 -13.54
C ASP A 255 23.13 -3.62 -13.95
N GLU A 256 24.12 -3.64 -13.05
CA GLU A 256 25.49 -3.19 -13.33
C GLU A 256 26.20 -4.13 -14.31
N GLU A 257 26.05 -5.44 -14.15
CA GLU A 257 26.59 -6.43 -15.09
C GLU A 257 25.92 -6.29 -16.47
N GLU A 258 24.59 -6.15 -16.51
CA GLU A 258 23.85 -5.95 -17.75
C GLU A 258 24.30 -4.66 -18.47
N LEU A 259 24.47 -3.57 -17.72
CA LEU A 259 24.92 -2.29 -18.28
C LEU A 259 26.33 -2.39 -18.87
N LEU A 260 27.26 -3.07 -18.18
CA LEU A 260 28.61 -3.33 -18.68
C LEU A 260 28.56 -4.13 -19.98
N ARG A 261 27.71 -5.18 -20.05
CA ARG A 261 27.55 -5.99 -21.25
C ARG A 261 27.01 -5.18 -22.44
N VAL A 262 26.00 -4.34 -22.20
CA VAL A 262 25.41 -3.47 -23.24
C VAL A 262 26.38 -2.37 -23.69
N SER A 263 27.27 -1.93 -22.81
CA SER A 263 28.28 -0.90 -23.08
C SER A 263 29.56 -1.45 -23.72
N GLY A 264 29.56 -2.72 -24.17
CA GLY A 264 30.74 -3.34 -24.80
C GLY A 264 31.90 -3.62 -23.84
N GLY A 265 31.61 -3.74 -22.54
CA GLY A 265 32.59 -3.94 -21.48
C GLY A 265 33.25 -2.66 -20.96
N VAL A 266 32.80 -1.49 -21.41
CA VAL A 266 33.26 -0.19 -20.91
C VAL A 266 32.54 0.15 -19.61
N ASP A 267 33.29 0.40 -18.55
CA ASP A 267 32.72 0.92 -17.31
C ASP A 267 32.27 2.38 -17.49
N MET A 268 30.95 2.56 -17.63
CA MET A 268 30.33 3.88 -17.80
C MET A 268 30.46 4.79 -16.57
N SER A 269 30.89 4.26 -15.42
CA SER A 269 31.22 5.04 -14.23
C SER A 269 32.69 5.54 -14.25
N SER A 270 33.55 4.91 -15.04
CA SER A 270 34.94 5.30 -15.23
C SER A 270 35.07 6.32 -16.37
N HIS A 271 35.20 7.59 -16.01
CA HIS A 271 35.49 8.67 -16.98
C HIS A 271 36.69 8.39 -17.91
N GLN A 272 37.68 7.61 -17.45
CA GLN A 272 38.86 7.23 -18.24
C GLN A 272 38.51 6.18 -19.31
N GLU A 273 37.74 5.16 -18.94
CA GLU A 273 37.31 4.13 -19.90
C GLU A 273 36.31 4.68 -20.90
N VAL A 274 35.37 5.52 -20.45
CA VAL A 274 34.44 6.21 -21.35
C VAL A 274 35.20 7.07 -22.35
N PHE A 275 36.18 7.85 -21.90
CA PHE A 275 37.02 8.65 -22.80
C PHE A 275 37.78 7.78 -23.80
N ALA A 276 38.41 6.69 -23.36
CA ALA A 276 39.15 5.76 -24.22
C ALA A 276 38.26 5.00 -25.21
N SER A 277 36.96 4.91 -24.95
CA SER A 277 36.02 4.24 -25.86
C SER A 277 35.50 5.17 -26.97
N LEU A 278 35.57 6.48 -26.77
CA LEU A 278 35.04 7.50 -27.69
C LEU A 278 36.11 8.14 -28.60
N PHE A 279 37.39 8.07 -28.22
CA PHE A 279 38.52 8.70 -28.89
C PHE A 279 39.66 7.70 -29.10
#